data_AF-A0A401P0X0-F1
#
_entry.id   AF-A0A401P0X0-F1
#
_cell.length_a   1.000
_cell.length_b   1.000
_cell.length_c   1.000
_cell.angle_alpha   90.00
_cell.angle_beta   90.00
_cell.angle_gamma   90.00
#
_symmetry.space_group_name_H-M   'P 1'
#
loop_
_entity.id
_entity.type
_entity.pdbx_description
1 polymer ?
#
loop_
_entity_poly.entity_id
_entity_poly.type
_entity_poly.pdbx_seq_one_letter_code
_entity_poly.pdbx_strand_id
1 'polypeptide(L)'
;TGRKEKGDPLNAAIEKMTKKTRDLRRQLRKAVMDHISDSFLETNVPLLVLIEAAKSGNEKEVKEYAQVFREHANKLVEVANLACSISNNEEGVKLVRMAATQIDSLCPQVINAALTLAARPQSKVAQDNMDVFKDQWEKQVRVLTEAVDDITSVDDFLAVSENHILEDVNKCVIALQEGDVDTLDRTAGAIRGRAARVIHIISAEMENYEPGVYTEKVMESTKLLSETGKSCRSKFDSVA
;
A
#
# COMPACT_ATOMS: atom_id res chain seq x y z
N THR A 1 -35.16 45.84 9.79
CA THR A 1 -35.95 44.90 8.96
C THR A 1 -35.04 44.34 7.87
N GLY A 2 -34.36 43.22 8.15
CA GLY A 2 -33.50 42.54 7.18
C GLY A 2 -34.36 41.75 6.18
N ARG A 3 -34.46 42.21 4.94
CA ARG A 3 -35.19 41.49 3.89
C ARG A 3 -34.36 40.31 3.40
N LYS A 4 -34.91 39.11 3.58
CA LYS A 4 -34.58 37.90 2.81
C LYS A 4 -35.04 38.12 1.37
N GLU A 5 -34.13 38.47 0.46
CA GLU A 5 -34.36 38.32 -0.97
C GLU A 5 -33.42 37.24 -1.54
N LYS A 6 -34.00 36.37 -2.36
CA LYS A 6 -33.36 35.22 -3.01
C LYS A 6 -32.27 35.74 -3.96
N GLY A 7 -31.04 35.23 -3.78
CA GLY A 7 -29.85 35.63 -4.55
C GLY A 7 -28.83 36.48 -3.78
N ASP A 8 -28.90 36.47 -2.44
CA ASP A 8 -28.01 37.18 -1.54
C ASP A 8 -26.52 36.86 -1.82
N PRO A 9 -25.63 37.86 -2.04
CA PRO A 9 -24.18 37.68 -2.12
C PRO A 9 -23.61 36.79 -1.00
N LEU A 10 -24.26 36.76 0.16
CA LEU A 10 -23.96 35.84 1.24
C LEU A 10 -24.13 34.37 0.85
N ASN A 11 -25.22 33.99 0.19
CA ASN A 11 -25.44 32.61 -0.26
C ASN A 11 -24.40 32.19 -1.31
N ALA A 12 -24.06 33.08 -2.25
CA ALA A 12 -22.99 32.82 -3.22
C ALA A 12 -21.62 32.65 -2.55
N ALA A 13 -21.33 33.44 -1.50
CA ALA A 13 -20.11 33.28 -0.71
C ALA A 13 -20.08 31.96 0.07
N ILE A 14 -21.21 31.54 0.67
CA ILE A 14 -21.37 30.26 1.35
C ILE A 14 -21.17 29.09 0.37
N GLU A 15 -21.77 29.14 -0.82
CA GLU A 15 -21.57 28.14 -1.87
C GLU A 15 -20.11 28.05 -2.31
N LYS A 16 -19.46 29.19 -2.53
CA LYS A 16 -18.03 29.24 -2.90
C LYS A 16 -17.15 28.65 -1.82
N MET A 17 -17.39 28.99 -0.55
CA MET A 17 -16.66 28.45 0.59
C MET A 17 -16.87 26.94 0.73
N THR A 18 -18.11 26.47 0.58
CA THR A 18 -18.46 25.04 0.61
C THR A 18 -17.73 24.28 -0.49
N LYS A 19 -17.73 24.82 -1.72
CA LYS A 19 -17.00 24.24 -2.85
C LYS A 19 -15.49 24.16 -2.57
N LYS A 20 -14.88 25.23 -2.08
CA LYS A 20 -13.44 25.26 -1.78
C LYS A 20 -13.04 24.29 -0.67
N THR A 21 -13.86 24.15 0.39
CA THR A 21 -13.64 23.16 1.44
C THR A 21 -13.73 21.73 0.90
N ARG A 22 -14.69 21.46 0.00
CA ARG A 22 -14.80 20.14 -0.67
C ARG A 22 -13.60 19.85 -1.56
N ASP A 23 -13.15 20.83 -2.34
CA ASP A 23 -11.98 20.70 -3.20
C ASP A 23 -10.72 20.42 -2.36
N LEU A 24 -10.53 21.11 -1.24
CA LEU A 24 -9.43 20.87 -0.31
C LEU A 24 -9.48 19.45 0.28
N ARG A 25 -10.66 19.00 0.74
CA ARG A 25 -10.83 17.62 1.25
C ARG A 25 -10.49 16.58 0.19
N ARG A 26 -10.81 16.83 -1.09
CA ARG A 26 -10.44 15.94 -2.19
C ARG A 26 -8.92 15.88 -2.39
N GLN A 27 -8.23 17.02 -2.35
CA GLN A 27 -6.77 17.06 -2.47
C GLN A 27 -6.07 16.36 -1.29
N LEU A 28 -6.58 16.53 -0.07
CA LEU A 28 -6.06 15.82 1.10
C LEU A 28 -6.22 14.30 0.97
N ARG A 29 -7.39 13.82 0.50
CA ARG A 29 -7.58 12.38 0.23
C ARG A 29 -6.59 11.87 -0.81
N LYS A 30 -6.39 12.58 -1.92
CA LYS A 30 -5.39 12.23 -2.93
C LYS A 30 -3.97 12.14 -2.35
N ALA A 31 -3.53 13.15 -1.60
CA ALA A 31 -2.21 13.14 -0.98
C ALA A 31 -2.00 11.96 -0.02
N VAL A 32 -3.03 11.56 0.73
CA VAL A 32 -2.97 10.34 1.55
C VAL A 32 -2.97 9.08 0.69
N MET A 33 -3.75 9.04 -0.40
CA MET A 33 -3.73 7.92 -1.33
C MET A 33 -2.37 7.75 -2.02
N ASP A 34 -1.64 8.84 -2.31
CA ASP A 34 -0.29 8.78 -2.86
C ASP A 34 0.62 7.99 -1.91
N HIS A 35 0.59 8.34 -0.61
CA HIS A 35 1.33 7.62 0.43
C HIS A 35 0.90 6.16 0.59
N ILE A 36 -0.40 5.86 0.49
CA ILE A 36 -0.92 4.49 0.59
C ILE A 36 -0.45 3.65 -0.60
N SER A 37 -0.56 4.20 -1.81
CA SER A 37 -0.19 3.52 -3.05
C SER A 37 1.29 3.12 -3.07
N ASP A 38 2.15 3.94 -2.47
CA ASP A 38 3.59 3.70 -2.41
C ASP A 38 4.01 2.86 -1.20
N SER A 39 3.50 3.16 -0.01
CA SER A 39 4.00 2.52 1.23
C SER A 39 3.48 1.10 1.41
N PHE A 40 2.32 0.78 0.83
CA PHE A 40 1.77 -0.58 0.83
C PHE A 40 2.11 -1.37 -0.44
N LEU A 41 3.05 -0.88 -1.24
CA LEU A 41 3.66 -1.60 -2.35
C LEU A 41 4.84 -2.43 -1.82
N GLU A 42 4.92 -3.71 -2.21
CA GLU A 42 6.07 -4.59 -1.92
C GLU A 42 6.52 -4.65 -0.43
N THR A 43 5.55 -4.75 0.48
CA THR A 43 5.78 -4.69 1.94
C THR A 43 6.65 -5.80 2.54
N ASN A 44 6.96 -6.85 1.77
CA ASN A 44 7.73 -8.01 2.23
C ASN A 44 9.25 -7.86 2.07
N VAL A 45 9.72 -6.97 1.19
CA VAL A 45 11.16 -6.91 0.82
C VAL A 45 12.05 -6.65 2.04
N PRO A 46 11.79 -5.66 2.91
CA PRO A 46 12.66 -5.39 4.07
C PRO A 46 12.75 -6.58 5.05
N LEU A 47 11.66 -7.34 5.19
CA LEU A 47 11.65 -8.55 6.03
C LEU A 47 12.51 -9.66 5.42
N LEU A 48 12.39 -9.89 4.11
CA LEU A 48 13.15 -10.95 3.43
C LEU A 48 14.66 -10.67 3.47
N VAL A 49 15.08 -9.42 3.24
CA VAL A 49 16.50 -9.03 3.34
C VAL A 49 17.03 -9.21 4.77
N LEU A 50 16.26 -8.83 5.79
CA LEU A 50 16.61 -9.06 7.19
C LEU A 50 16.78 -10.55 7.52
N ILE A 51 15.86 -11.40 7.05
CA ILE A 51 15.91 -12.85 7.27
C ILE A 51 17.12 -13.46 6.56
N GLU A 52 17.45 -13.01 5.35
CA GLU A 52 18.61 -13.53 4.60
C GLU A 52 19.93 -13.20 5.32
N ALA A 53 20.09 -11.97 5.81
CA ALA A 53 21.23 -11.60 6.64
C ALA A 53 21.30 -12.39 7.96
N ALA A 54 20.15 -12.72 8.55
CA ALA A 54 20.11 -13.57 9.74
C ALA A 54 20.53 -15.01 9.43
N LYS A 55 20.13 -15.57 8.27
CA LYS A 55 20.53 -16.91 7.83
C LYS A 55 22.02 -17.01 7.52
N SER A 56 22.65 -15.94 7.05
CA SER A 56 24.10 -15.89 6.83
C SER A 56 24.92 -15.79 8.13
N GLY A 57 24.27 -15.50 9.27
CA GLY A 57 24.93 -15.33 10.57
C GLY A 57 25.69 -14.01 10.71
N ASN A 58 25.45 -13.05 9.82
CA ASN A 58 26.13 -11.76 9.84
C ASN A 58 25.46 -10.79 10.83
N GLU A 59 25.79 -10.90 12.12
CA GLU A 59 25.17 -10.07 13.18
C GLU A 59 25.28 -8.55 12.95
N LYS A 60 26.33 -8.08 12.27
CA LYS A 60 26.51 -6.66 11.97
C LYS A 60 25.46 -6.20 10.95
N GLU A 61 25.35 -6.92 9.85
CA GLU A 61 24.41 -6.62 8.77
C GLU A 61 22.95 -6.78 9.22
N VAL A 62 22.66 -7.75 10.09
CA VAL A 62 21.34 -7.90 10.71
C VAL A 62 20.93 -6.66 11.50
N LYS A 63 21.86 -5.98 12.19
CA LYS A 63 21.54 -4.73 12.91
C LYS A 63 21.21 -3.59 11.95
N GLU A 64 21.92 -3.50 10.83
CA GLU A 64 21.68 -2.49 9.78
C GLU A 64 20.31 -2.72 9.12
N TYR A 65 20.01 -3.95 8.68
CA TYR A 65 18.70 -4.26 8.09
C TYR A 65 17.55 -4.26 9.10
N ALA A 66 17.80 -4.53 10.38
CA ALA A 66 16.77 -4.39 11.42
C ALA A 66 16.33 -2.94 11.57
N GLN A 67 17.24 -1.98 11.37
CA GLN A 67 16.89 -0.55 11.33
C GLN A 67 16.03 -0.23 10.11
N VAL A 68 16.42 -0.70 8.91
CA VAL A 68 15.63 -0.51 7.68
C VAL A 68 14.22 -1.10 7.82
N PHE A 69 14.12 -2.31 8.37
CA PHE A 69 12.83 -2.96 8.63
C PHE A 69 11.97 -2.16 9.62
N ARG A 70 12.57 -1.63 10.69
CA ARG A 70 11.87 -0.77 11.66
C ARG A 70 11.40 0.54 11.04
N GLU A 71 12.23 1.18 10.23
CA GLU A 71 11.86 2.41 9.53
C GLU A 71 10.69 2.17 8.57
N HIS A 72 10.72 1.06 7.84
CA HIS A 72 9.60 0.63 7.00
C HIS A 72 8.32 0.36 7.81
N ALA A 73 8.42 -0.35 8.94
CA ALA A 73 7.29 -0.59 9.86
C ALA A 73 6.68 0.73 10.37
N ASN A 74 7.53 1.66 10.81
CA ASN A 74 7.10 2.99 11.25
C ASN A 74 6.40 3.75 10.11
N LYS A 75 6.89 3.60 8.87
CA LYS A 75 6.26 4.26 7.71
C LYS A 75 4.85 3.74 7.45
N LEU A 76 4.64 2.42 7.52
CA LEU A 76 3.31 1.82 7.40
C LEU A 76 2.34 2.39 8.45
N VAL A 77 2.79 2.47 9.71
CA VAL A 77 2.00 3.01 10.82
C VAL A 77 1.73 4.51 10.65
N GLU A 78 2.71 5.29 10.19
CA GLU A 78 2.53 6.72 9.89
C GLU A 78 1.44 6.92 8.83
N VAL A 79 1.52 6.20 7.71
CA VAL A 79 0.55 6.31 6.61
C VAL A 79 -0.84 5.84 7.03
N ALA A 80 -0.95 4.79 7.82
CA ALA A 80 -2.21 4.35 8.40
C ALA A 80 -2.84 5.44 9.29
N ASN A 81 -2.04 6.14 10.09
CA ASN A 81 -2.51 7.25 10.91
C ASN A 81 -2.91 8.49 10.08
N LEU A 82 -2.22 8.75 8.96
CA LEU A 82 -2.63 9.79 8.01
C LEU A 82 -4.01 9.47 7.42
N ALA A 83 -4.26 8.23 7.00
CA ALA A 83 -5.58 7.78 6.56
C ALA A 83 -6.66 7.97 7.64
N CYS A 84 -6.34 7.66 8.89
CA CYS A 84 -7.25 7.90 10.01
C CYS A 84 -7.60 9.38 10.19
N SER A 85 -6.65 10.30 9.95
CA SER A 85 -6.83 11.74 10.23
C SER A 85 -7.86 12.44 9.34
N ILE A 86 -8.15 11.86 8.17
CA ILE A 86 -9.06 12.42 7.17
C ILE A 86 -10.35 11.60 6.98
N SER A 87 -10.43 10.43 7.62
CA SER A 87 -11.59 9.56 7.58
C SER A 87 -12.67 10.03 8.55
N ASN A 88 -13.93 9.86 8.14
CA ASN A 88 -15.09 10.09 8.98
C ASN A 88 -15.70 8.76 9.50
N ASN A 89 -15.10 7.61 9.19
CA ASN A 89 -15.56 6.28 9.63
C ASN A 89 -14.95 5.93 10.99
N GLU A 90 -15.66 6.19 12.09
CA GLU A 90 -15.15 6.01 13.46
C GLU A 90 -14.76 4.56 13.77
N GLU A 91 -15.58 3.58 13.37
CA GLU A 91 -15.29 2.16 13.59
C GLU A 91 -14.10 1.69 12.74
N GLY A 92 -14.04 2.09 11.47
CA GLY A 92 -12.90 1.78 10.61
C GLY A 92 -11.59 2.38 11.15
N VAL A 93 -11.61 3.63 11.61
CA VAL A 93 -10.45 4.28 12.24
C VAL A 93 -9.98 3.52 13.48
N LYS A 94 -10.90 2.99 14.29
CA LYS A 94 -10.57 2.17 15.46
C LYS A 94 -9.88 0.87 15.04
N LEU A 95 -10.37 0.18 14.01
CA LEU A 95 -9.76 -1.04 13.48
C LEU A 95 -8.35 -0.79 12.96
N VAL A 96 -8.13 0.29 12.19
CA VAL A 96 -6.80 0.69 11.69
C VAL A 96 -5.84 0.94 12.85
N ARG A 97 -6.26 1.71 13.88
CA ARG A 97 -5.41 2.00 15.05
C ARG A 97 -5.06 0.75 15.83
N MET A 98 -5.98 -0.20 15.96
CA MET A 98 -5.71 -1.50 16.59
C MET A 98 -4.68 -2.31 15.79
N ALA A 99 -4.84 -2.39 14.47
CA ALA A 99 -3.90 -3.09 13.59
C ALA A 99 -2.50 -2.44 13.60
N ALA A 100 -2.43 -1.10 13.61
CA ALA A 100 -1.18 -0.35 13.71
C ALA A 100 -0.47 -0.61 15.05
N THR A 101 -1.21 -0.64 16.16
CA THR A 101 -0.65 -0.98 17.49
C THR A 101 -0.07 -2.40 17.51
N GLN A 102 -0.73 -3.35 16.83
CA GLN A 102 -0.22 -4.71 16.70
C GLN A 102 1.08 -4.75 15.90
N ILE A 103 1.19 -3.99 14.80
CA ILE A 103 2.46 -3.82 14.05
C ILE A 103 3.58 -3.29 14.95
N ASP A 104 3.33 -2.22 15.71
CA ASP A 104 4.32 -1.63 16.63
C ASP A 104 4.81 -2.64 17.68
N SER A 105 3.90 -3.44 18.22
CA SER A 105 4.23 -4.47 19.22
C SER A 105 4.97 -5.69 18.61
N LEU A 106 4.68 -6.02 17.35
CA LEU A 106 5.24 -7.19 16.66
C LEU A 106 6.63 -6.90 16.07
N CYS A 107 6.86 -5.67 15.58
CA CYS A 107 8.12 -5.25 14.98
C CYS A 107 9.37 -5.62 15.80
N PRO A 108 9.48 -5.28 17.11
CA PRO A 108 10.64 -5.66 17.90
C PRO A 108 10.77 -7.18 18.10
N GLN A 109 9.68 -7.94 18.09
CA GLN A 109 9.71 -9.40 18.23
C GLN A 109 10.30 -10.07 16.99
N VAL A 110 9.92 -9.60 15.80
CA VAL A 110 10.50 -10.03 14.52
C VAL A 110 12.01 -9.76 14.49
N ILE A 111 12.43 -8.57 14.91
CA ILE A 111 13.85 -8.21 15.00
C ILE A 111 14.59 -9.13 15.97
N ASN A 112 14.01 -9.42 17.13
CA ASN A 112 14.62 -10.34 18.11
C ASN A 112 14.73 -11.77 17.59
N ALA A 113 13.74 -12.24 16.83
CA ALA A 113 13.80 -13.54 16.17
C ALA A 113 14.94 -13.58 15.15
N ALA A 114 15.11 -12.53 14.34
CA ALA A 114 16.21 -12.40 13.39
C ALA A 114 17.58 -12.37 14.08
N LEU A 115 17.73 -11.61 15.17
CA LEU A 115 18.96 -11.57 15.96
C LEU A 115 19.30 -12.94 16.58
N THR A 116 18.29 -13.66 17.07
CA THR A 116 18.47 -15.01 17.63
C THR A 116 18.89 -16.00 16.55
N LEU A 117 18.30 -15.90 15.36
CA LEU A 117 18.69 -16.70 14.20
C LEU A 117 20.13 -16.38 13.76
N ALA A 118 20.50 -15.11 13.71
CA ALA A 118 21.85 -14.68 13.36
C ALA A 118 22.92 -15.25 14.31
N ALA A 119 22.64 -15.26 15.61
CA ALA A 119 23.54 -15.82 16.61
C ALA A 119 23.67 -17.36 16.51
N ARG A 120 22.67 -18.05 15.95
CA ARG A 120 22.63 -19.51 15.82
C ARG A 120 21.99 -19.97 14.50
N PRO A 121 22.61 -19.73 13.33
CA PRO A 121 21.96 -19.91 12.03
C PRO A 121 21.58 -21.37 11.73
N GLN A 122 22.33 -22.32 12.29
CA GLN A 122 22.11 -23.76 12.12
C GLN A 122 21.08 -24.34 13.10
N SER A 123 20.58 -23.54 14.06
CA SER A 123 19.60 -24.03 15.03
C SER A 123 18.23 -24.14 14.38
N LYS A 124 17.72 -25.38 14.26
CA LYS A 124 16.38 -25.61 13.71
C LYS A 124 15.29 -24.86 14.49
N VAL A 125 15.43 -24.78 15.81
CA VAL A 125 14.50 -24.01 16.67
C VAL A 125 14.52 -22.51 16.32
N ALA A 126 15.70 -21.93 16.06
CA ALA A 126 15.79 -20.52 15.69
C ALA A 126 15.23 -20.25 14.28
N GLN A 127 15.43 -21.19 13.35
CA GLN A 127 14.84 -21.13 12.01
C GLN A 127 13.31 -21.19 12.08
N ASP A 128 12.76 -22.19 12.78
CA ASP A 128 11.31 -22.35 12.94
C ASP A 128 10.68 -21.15 13.65
N ASN A 129 11.35 -20.60 14.67
CA ASN A 129 10.90 -19.38 15.33
C ASN A 129 10.86 -18.18 14.38
N MET A 130 11.87 -18.01 13.51
CA MET A 130 11.87 -16.94 12.51
C MET A 130 10.74 -17.11 11.49
N ASP A 131 10.48 -18.34 11.03
CA ASP A 131 9.38 -18.62 10.09
C ASP A 131 8.02 -18.27 10.70
N VAL A 132 7.80 -18.59 11.99
CA VAL A 132 6.57 -18.20 12.72
C VAL A 132 6.39 -16.68 12.74
N PHE A 133 7.45 -15.93 13.06
CA PHE A 133 7.38 -14.46 13.10
C PHE A 133 7.25 -13.83 11.71
N LYS A 134 7.83 -14.45 10.67
CA LYS A 134 7.65 -14.05 9.28
C LYS A 134 6.18 -14.13 8.88
N ASP A 135 5.56 -15.28 9.08
CA ASP A 135 4.16 -15.49 8.71
C ASP A 135 3.21 -14.61 9.53
N GLN A 136 3.52 -14.40 10.82
CA GLN A 136 2.77 -13.49 11.67
C GLN A 136 2.88 -12.03 11.20
N TRP A 137 4.07 -11.59 10.78
CA TRP A 137 4.28 -10.25 10.23
C TRP A 137 3.51 -10.04 8.93
N GLU A 138 3.65 -10.95 7.97
CA GLU A 138 2.96 -10.86 6.68
C GLU A 138 1.44 -10.81 6.87
N LYS A 139 0.91 -11.62 7.80
CA LYS A 139 -0.51 -11.57 8.16
C LYS A 139 -0.89 -10.25 8.78
N GLN A 140 -0.10 -9.71 9.70
CA GLN A 140 -0.42 -8.47 10.39
C GLN A 140 -0.37 -7.25 9.46
N VAL A 141 0.60 -7.21 8.54
CA VAL A 141 0.67 -6.18 7.50
C VAL A 141 -0.55 -6.24 6.59
N ARG A 142 -0.99 -7.46 6.22
CA ARG A 142 -2.23 -7.64 5.44
C ARG A 142 -3.45 -7.08 6.18
N VAL A 143 -3.62 -7.42 7.46
CA VAL A 143 -4.72 -6.90 8.28
C VAL A 143 -4.71 -5.36 8.36
N LEU A 144 -3.53 -4.74 8.52
CA LEU A 144 -3.41 -3.28 8.49
C LEU A 144 -3.79 -2.71 7.12
N THR A 145 -3.34 -3.36 6.04
CA THR A 145 -3.63 -2.92 4.66
C THR A 145 -5.13 -2.94 4.38
N GLU A 146 -5.79 -4.06 4.68
CA GLU A 146 -7.24 -4.23 4.52
C GLU A 146 -8.01 -3.19 5.35
N ALA A 147 -7.64 -2.98 6.61
CA ALA A 147 -8.29 -1.98 7.46
C ALA A 147 -8.11 -0.54 6.93
N VAL A 148 -6.95 -0.22 6.35
CA VAL A 148 -6.70 1.08 5.71
C VAL A 148 -7.54 1.22 4.45
N ASP A 149 -7.65 0.15 3.64
CA ASP A 149 -8.46 0.13 2.43
C ASP A 149 -9.94 0.42 2.76
N ASP A 150 -10.50 -0.19 3.82
CA ASP A 150 -11.89 0.00 4.28
C ASP A 150 -12.26 1.45 4.64
N ILE A 151 -11.29 2.29 4.99
CA ILE A 151 -11.52 3.71 5.31
C ILE A 151 -11.14 4.65 4.17
N THR A 152 -10.69 4.10 3.04
CA THR A 152 -10.32 4.86 1.85
C THR A 152 -11.37 4.68 0.75
N SER A 153 -11.50 5.68 -0.13
CA SER A 153 -12.46 5.60 -1.22
C SER A 153 -11.83 4.89 -2.41
N VAL A 154 -12.53 3.90 -2.96
CA VAL A 154 -12.16 3.21 -4.21
C VAL A 154 -11.97 4.20 -5.36
N ASP A 155 -12.79 5.25 -5.45
CA ASP A 155 -12.65 6.30 -6.47
C ASP A 155 -11.31 7.03 -6.38
N ASP A 156 -10.91 7.42 -5.17
CA ASP A 156 -9.62 8.11 -4.96
C ASP A 156 -8.46 7.13 -5.18
N PHE A 157 -8.60 5.86 -4.77
CA PHE A 157 -7.60 4.80 -5.01
C PHE A 157 -7.37 4.55 -6.49
N LEU A 158 -8.44 4.38 -7.28
CA LEU A 158 -8.36 4.18 -8.73
C LEU A 158 -7.71 5.37 -9.42
N ALA A 159 -8.16 6.59 -9.09
CA ALA A 159 -7.65 7.81 -9.70
C ALA A 159 -6.16 8.03 -9.42
N VAL A 160 -5.68 7.75 -8.21
CA VAL A 160 -4.25 7.87 -7.88
C VAL A 160 -3.44 6.74 -8.51
N SER A 161 -3.94 5.50 -8.47
CA SER A 161 -3.26 4.35 -9.09
C SER A 161 -3.09 4.53 -10.59
N GLU A 162 -4.07 5.11 -11.29
CA GLU A 162 -3.94 5.47 -12.70
C GLU A 162 -2.78 6.45 -12.95
N ASN A 163 -2.70 7.53 -12.17
CA ASN A 163 -1.63 8.51 -12.31
C ASN A 163 -0.25 7.88 -12.03
N HIS A 164 -0.13 7.10 -10.97
CA HIS A 164 1.13 6.43 -10.63
C HIS A 164 1.55 5.41 -11.70
N ILE A 165 0.62 4.62 -12.25
CA ILE A 165 0.94 3.71 -13.35
C ILE A 165 1.42 4.49 -14.59
N LEU A 166 0.79 5.62 -14.92
CA LEU A 166 1.24 6.48 -16.03
C LEU A 166 2.64 7.06 -15.78
N GLU A 167 2.93 7.51 -14.55
CA GLU A 167 4.26 7.98 -14.16
C GLU A 167 5.31 6.88 -14.23
N ASP A 168 4.99 5.68 -13.75
CA ASP A 168 5.89 4.54 -13.79
C ASP A 168 6.12 4.08 -15.24
N VAL A 169 5.11 4.12 -16.12
CA VAL A 169 5.30 3.89 -17.57
C VAL A 169 6.27 4.90 -18.17
N ASN A 170 6.15 6.19 -17.84
CA ASN A 170 7.09 7.21 -18.32
C ASN A 170 8.52 6.96 -17.83
N LYS A 171 8.69 6.54 -16.56
CA LYS A 171 10.00 6.14 -16.02
C LYS A 171 10.58 4.93 -16.75
N CYS A 172 9.76 3.92 -17.10
CA CYS A 172 10.20 2.79 -17.92
C CYS A 172 10.69 3.23 -19.30
N VAL A 173 10.02 4.19 -19.96
CA VAL A 173 10.45 4.72 -21.26
C VAL A 173 11.81 5.40 -21.15
N ILE A 174 12.03 6.18 -20.09
CA ILE A 174 13.33 6.84 -19.85
C ILE A 174 14.42 5.78 -19.59
N ALA A 175 14.16 4.80 -18.72
CA ALA A 175 15.11 3.72 -18.43
C ALA A 175 15.51 2.94 -19.69
N LEU A 176 14.54 2.68 -20.59
CA LEU A 176 14.81 2.05 -21.89
C LEU A 176 15.70 2.93 -22.81
N GLN A 177 15.51 4.24 -22.79
CA GLN A 177 16.33 5.17 -23.58
C GLN A 177 17.76 5.26 -23.05
N GLU A 178 17.92 5.16 -21.74
CA GLU A 178 19.21 5.23 -21.04
C GLU A 178 19.94 3.87 -20.98
N GLY A 179 19.25 2.77 -21.28
CA GLY A 179 19.79 1.42 -21.14
C GLY A 179 19.93 0.96 -19.68
N ASP A 180 19.19 1.58 -18.75
CA ASP A 180 19.18 1.24 -17.33
C ASP A 180 18.21 0.08 -17.06
N VAL A 181 18.74 -1.14 -17.10
CA VAL A 181 17.95 -2.37 -16.89
C VAL A 181 17.46 -2.50 -15.45
N ASP A 182 18.22 -2.00 -14.47
CA ASP A 182 17.86 -2.10 -13.04
C ASP A 182 16.66 -1.21 -12.71
N THR A 183 16.67 0.03 -13.21
CA THR A 183 15.52 0.92 -13.07
C THR A 183 14.31 0.38 -13.82
N LEU A 184 14.51 -0.17 -15.03
CA LEU A 184 13.43 -0.76 -15.81
C LEU A 184 12.74 -1.90 -15.06
N ASP A 185 13.49 -2.86 -14.51
CA ASP A 185 12.90 -3.99 -13.79
C ASP A 185 12.16 -3.54 -12.52
N ARG A 186 12.77 -2.66 -11.72
CA ARG A 186 12.15 -2.11 -10.51
C ARG A 186 10.86 -1.36 -10.83
N THR A 187 10.87 -0.49 -11.83
CA THR A 187 9.67 0.28 -12.21
C THR A 187 8.60 -0.62 -12.82
N ALA A 188 8.97 -1.62 -13.62
CA ALA A 188 8.03 -2.62 -14.10
C ALA A 188 7.43 -3.44 -12.94
N GLY A 189 8.22 -3.75 -11.91
CA GLY A 189 7.78 -4.34 -10.64
C GLY A 189 6.70 -3.51 -9.95
N ALA A 190 6.94 -2.20 -9.82
CA ALA A 190 5.97 -1.27 -9.26
C ALA A 190 4.64 -1.25 -10.03
N ILE A 191 4.68 -1.20 -11.38
CA ILE A 191 3.47 -1.26 -12.22
C ILE A 191 2.68 -2.55 -11.95
N ARG A 192 3.38 -3.69 -11.89
CA ARG A 192 2.75 -5.00 -11.60
C ARG A 192 2.11 -5.00 -10.21
N GLY A 193 2.82 -4.49 -9.20
CA GLY A 193 2.32 -4.42 -7.83
C GLY A 193 1.09 -3.51 -7.70
N ARG A 194 1.09 -2.35 -8.36
CA ARG A 194 -0.07 -1.43 -8.40
C ARG A 194 -1.26 -2.06 -9.12
N ALA A 195 -1.05 -2.71 -10.27
CA ALA A 195 -2.12 -3.42 -10.97
C ALA A 195 -2.71 -4.56 -10.13
N ALA A 196 -1.87 -5.31 -9.41
CA ALA A 196 -2.33 -6.35 -8.50
C ALA A 196 -3.15 -5.78 -7.31
N ARG A 197 -2.73 -4.65 -6.74
CA ARG A 197 -3.49 -3.92 -5.71
C ARG A 197 -4.85 -3.44 -6.21
N VAL A 198 -4.92 -2.88 -7.43
CA VAL A 198 -6.20 -2.51 -8.07
C VAL A 198 -7.12 -3.72 -8.19
N ILE A 199 -6.62 -4.85 -8.69
CA ILE A 199 -7.43 -6.06 -8.79
C ILE A 199 -7.93 -6.51 -7.42
N HIS A 200 -7.06 -6.49 -6.40
CA HIS A 200 -7.42 -6.92 -5.05
C HIS A 200 -8.53 -6.04 -4.44
N ILE A 201 -8.36 -4.72 -4.44
CA ILE A 201 -9.34 -3.79 -3.87
C ILE A 201 -10.67 -3.85 -4.62
N ILE A 202 -10.64 -3.87 -5.96
CA ILE A 202 -11.88 -3.92 -6.74
C ILE A 202 -12.59 -5.26 -6.56
N SER A 203 -11.86 -6.37 -6.47
CA SER A 203 -12.49 -7.67 -6.21
C SER A 203 -13.17 -7.70 -4.85
N ALA A 204 -12.49 -7.21 -3.80
CA ALA A 204 -13.07 -7.10 -2.46
C ALA A 204 -14.27 -6.15 -2.43
N GLU A 205 -14.21 -5.02 -3.13
CA GLU A 205 -15.33 -4.08 -3.21
C GLU A 205 -16.55 -4.70 -3.92
N MET A 206 -16.34 -5.53 -4.95
CA MET A 206 -17.44 -6.21 -5.64
C MET A 206 -18.15 -7.25 -4.77
N GLU A 207 -17.51 -7.77 -3.71
CA GLU A 207 -18.16 -8.67 -2.74
C GLU A 207 -19.24 -7.96 -1.90
N ASN A 208 -19.20 -6.63 -1.83
CA ASN A 208 -20.22 -5.82 -1.14
C ASN A 208 -21.53 -5.66 -1.94
N TYR A 209 -21.57 -6.13 -3.19
CA TYR A 209 -22.72 -5.99 -4.09
C TYR A 209 -23.37 -7.34 -4.40
N GLU A 210 -24.68 -7.33 -4.66
CA GLU A 210 -25.38 -8.51 -5.15
C GLU A 210 -24.85 -8.91 -6.53
N PRO A 211 -24.56 -10.21 -6.77
CA PRO A 211 -24.10 -10.68 -8.08
C PRO A 211 -25.07 -10.32 -9.21
N GLY A 212 -24.54 -9.75 -10.30
CA GLY A 212 -25.32 -9.41 -11.48
C GLY A 212 -24.49 -8.69 -12.54
N VAL A 213 -25.17 -8.09 -13.52
CA VAL A 213 -24.53 -7.49 -14.71
C VAL A 213 -23.44 -6.45 -14.35
N TYR A 214 -23.64 -5.71 -13.26
CA TYR A 214 -22.65 -4.74 -12.78
C TYR A 214 -21.37 -5.42 -12.28
N THR A 215 -21.47 -6.34 -11.32
CA THR A 215 -20.31 -7.02 -10.75
C THR A 215 -19.62 -7.93 -11.77
N GLU A 216 -20.38 -8.61 -12.63
CA GLU A 216 -19.83 -9.43 -13.73
C GLU A 216 -18.96 -8.60 -14.68
N LYS A 217 -19.44 -7.43 -15.11
CA LYS A 217 -18.69 -6.57 -16.04
C LYS A 217 -17.42 -5.99 -15.41
N VAL A 218 -17.48 -5.63 -14.13
CA VAL A 218 -16.29 -5.18 -13.39
C VAL A 218 -15.28 -6.33 -13.25
N MET A 219 -15.74 -7.53 -12.88
CA MET A 219 -14.87 -8.70 -12.72
C MET A 219 -14.29 -9.22 -14.03
N GLU A 220 -14.99 -9.08 -15.15
CA GLU A 220 -14.43 -9.35 -16.48
C GLU A 220 -13.25 -8.39 -16.78
N SER A 221 -13.41 -7.11 -16.44
CA SER A 221 -12.37 -6.10 -16.64
C SER A 221 -11.14 -6.35 -15.74
N THR A 222 -11.34 -6.73 -14.48
CA THR A 222 -10.22 -7.08 -13.58
C THR A 222 -9.51 -8.36 -14.03
N LYS A 223 -10.25 -9.34 -14.56
CA LYS A 223 -9.67 -10.56 -15.16
C LYS A 223 -8.82 -10.23 -16.38
N LEU A 224 -9.31 -9.38 -17.28
CA LEU A 224 -8.54 -8.93 -18.44
C LEU A 224 -7.23 -8.23 -18.04
N LEU A 225 -7.28 -7.37 -17.01
CA LEU A 225 -6.10 -6.70 -16.47
C LEU A 225 -5.09 -7.72 -15.90
N SER A 226 -5.57 -8.73 -15.17
CA SER A 226 -4.74 -9.81 -14.62
C SER A 226 -4.04 -10.63 -15.70
N GLU A 227 -4.79 -11.01 -16.75
CA GLU A 227 -4.26 -11.77 -17.88
C GLU A 227 -3.25 -10.96 -18.72
N THR A 228 -3.55 -9.68 -18.96
CA THR A 228 -2.65 -8.76 -19.65
C THR A 228 -1.36 -8.55 -18.85
N GLY A 229 -1.46 -8.40 -17.53
CA GLY A 229 -0.30 -8.28 -16.63
C GLY A 229 0.65 -9.48 -16.72
N LYS A 230 0.11 -10.70 -16.82
CA LYS A 230 0.91 -11.93 -17.04
C LYS A 230 1.63 -11.91 -18.40
N SER A 231 0.97 -11.42 -19.45
CA SER A 231 1.59 -11.29 -20.78
C SER A 231 2.65 -10.19 -20.86
N CYS A 232 2.49 -9.09 -20.14
CA CYS A 232 3.52 -8.05 -20.06
C CYS A 232 4.79 -8.58 -19.39
N ARG A 233 4.66 -9.39 -18.33
CA ARG A 233 5.80 -10.02 -17.66
C ARG A 233 6.69 -10.81 -18.63
N SER A 234 6.09 -11.66 -19.47
CA SER A 234 6.86 -12.47 -20.42
C SER A 234 7.57 -11.66 -21.50
N LYS A 235 7.09 -10.44 -21.81
CA LYS A 235 7.76 -9.53 -22.75
C LYS A 235 8.93 -8.81 -22.11
N PHE A 236 8.81 -8.36 -20.86
CA PHE A 236 9.92 -7.72 -20.14
C PHE A 236 11.07 -8.70 -19.87
N ASP A 237 10.74 -9.92 -19.44
CA ASP A 237 11.73 -10.99 -19.22
C ASP A 237 12.47 -11.42 -20.51
N SER A 238 11.95 -11.04 -21.69
CA SER A 238 12.58 -11.34 -22.99
C SER A 238 13.50 -10.24 -23.53
N VAL A 239 13.49 -9.06 -22.87
CA VAL A 239 14.27 -7.88 -23.26
C VAL A 239 15.46 -7.66 -22.31
N ALA A 240 15.40 -8.19 -21.09
CA ALA A 240 16.53 -8.31 -20.16
C ALA A 240 17.42 -9.52 -20.50
#